data_AF-A0A949IJL8-F1
#
_entry.id   AF-A0A949IJL8-F1
#
_cell.length_a   1.000
_cell.length_b   1.000
_cell.length_c   1.000
_cell.angle_alpha   90.00
_cell.angle_beta   90.00
_cell.angle_gamma   90.00
#
_symmetry.space_group_name_H-M   'P 1'
#
loop_
_entity.id
_entity.type
_entity.pdbx_description
1 polymer ?
#
loop_
_entity_poly.entity_id
_entity_poly.type
_entity_poly.pdbx_seq_one_letter_code
_entity_poly.pdbx_strand_id
1 'polypeptide(L)' 'MLVDHDEQAREYQYERGAEKVLPLAEKKSWLVVSMKDDFRDIFVFDR' A
#
# COMPACT_ATOMS: atom_id res chain seq x y z
N MET A 1 3.54 2.86 10.88
CA MET A 1 2.47 2.38 9.99
C MET A 1 2.90 2.72 8.57
N LEU A 2 2.73 1.80 7.63
CA LEU A 2 3.10 1.92 6.21
C LEU A 2 1.86 1.56 5.38
N VAL A 3 1.60 2.29 4.30
CA VAL A 3 0.60 1.92 3.29
C VAL A 3 1.35 1.33 2.09
N ASP A 4 0.96 0.14 1.68
CA ASP A 4 1.50 -0.57 0.53
C ASP A 4 0.59 -0.36 -0.68
N HIS A 5 1.13 0.28 -1.72
CA HIS A 5 0.43 0.56 -2.97
C HIS A 5 0.59 -0.63 -3.93
N ASP A 6 0.04 -1.78 -3.53
CA ASP A 6 0.16 -3.07 -4.19
C ASP A 6 -0.95 -3.35 -5.24
N GLU A 7 -1.78 -2.36 -5.53
CA GLU A 7 -2.95 -2.49 -6.39
C GLU A 7 -2.70 -1.88 -7.78
N GLN A 8 -2.36 -2.71 -8.78
CA GLN A 8 -2.16 -2.30 -10.18
C GLN A 8 -3.46 -1.94 -10.93
N ALA A 9 -4.62 -2.46 -10.51
CA ALA A 9 -5.86 -2.32 -11.27
C ALA A 9 -6.64 -1.05 -10.90
N ARG A 10 -6.47 -0.56 -9.66
CA ARG A 10 -7.15 0.64 -9.16
C ARG A 10 -6.16 1.80 -8.91
N GLU A 11 -4.86 1.55 -8.84
CA GLU A 11 -3.81 2.57 -8.71
C GLU A 11 -2.53 2.16 -9.47
N TYR A 12 -1.50 3.02 -9.48
CA TYR A 12 -0.17 2.67 -9.98
C TYR A 12 0.59 1.88 -8.92
N GLN A 13 1.07 0.69 -9.28
CA GLN A 13 1.90 -0.10 -8.38
C GLN A 13 3.33 0.45 -8.35
N TYR A 14 3.72 1.03 -7.23
CA TYR A 14 5.07 1.54 -7.00
C TYR A 14 5.92 0.53 -6.24
N GLU A 15 6.27 -0.58 -6.89
CA GLU A 15 7.28 -1.50 -6.31
C GLU A 15 8.67 -0.85 -6.26
N ARG A 16 8.97 0.04 -7.23
CA ARG A 16 10.25 0.74 -7.33
C ARG A 16 10.28 1.94 -6.39
N GLY A 17 10.90 1.78 -5.23
CA GLY A 17 10.97 2.79 -4.14
C GLY A 17 10.65 2.21 -2.76
N ALA A 18 9.91 1.09 -2.70
CA ALA A 18 9.50 0.45 -1.45
C ALA A 18 10.44 -0.70 -1.01
N GLU A 19 11.46 -1.03 -1.81
CA GLU A 19 12.29 -2.24 -1.62
C GLU A 19 13.05 -2.23 -0.29
N LYS A 20 13.31 -1.04 0.26
CA LYS A 20 13.97 -0.88 1.56
C LYS A 20 13.00 -0.71 2.73
N VAL A 21 11.80 -0.20 2.47
CA VAL A 21 10.86 0.18 3.54
C VAL A 21 9.99 -0.99 3.98
N LEU A 22 9.62 -1.90 3.07
CA LEU A 22 8.84 -3.11 3.42
C LEU A 22 9.60 -4.06 4.37
N PRO A 23 10.87 -4.43 4.11
CA PRO A 23 11.64 -5.25 5.06
C PRO A 23 11.90 -4.53 6.40
N LEU A 24 12.02 -3.20 6.37
CA LEU A 24 12.19 -2.40 7.58
C LEU A 24 10.91 -2.36 8.43
N ALA A 25 9.75 -2.29 7.79
CA ALA A 25 8.45 -2.33 8.43
C ALA A 25 8.24 -3.67 9.15
N GLU A 26 8.58 -4.79 8.50
CA GLU A 26 8.57 -6.11 9.12
C GLU A 26 9.49 -6.17 10.34
N LYS A 27 10.76 -5.75 10.18
CA LYS A 27 11.76 -5.75 11.27
C LYS A 27 11.35 -4.89 12.47
N LYS A 28 10.63 -3.79 12.22
CA LYS A 28 10.18 -2.85 13.26
C LYS A 28 8.75 -3.10 13.73
N SER A 29 8.12 -4.19 13.26
CA SER A 29 6.74 -4.55 13.57
C SER A 29 5.76 -3.41 13.31
N TRP A 30 5.97 -2.68 12.21
CA TRP A 30 5.02 -1.67 11.77
C TRP A 30 3.78 -2.36 11.22
N LEU A 31 2.61 -1.78 11.51
CA LEU A 31 1.39 -2.11 10.76
C LEU A 31 1.60 -1.70 9.31
N VAL A 32 1.48 -2.67 8.40
CA VAL A 32 1.46 -2.48 6.94
C VAL A 32 0.02 -2.67 6.49
N VAL A 33 -0.50 -1.72 5.72
CA VAL A 33 -1.88 -1.73 5.20
C VAL A 33 -1.83 -1.84 3.68
N SER A 34 -2.45 -2.87 3.11
CA SER A 34 -2.49 -3.13 1.67
C SER A 34 -3.64 -2.34 1.03
N MET A 35 -3.37 -1.53 0.02
CA MET A 35 -4.43 -0.85 -0.73
C MET A 35 -5.26 -1.83 -1.54
N LYS A 36 -4.69 -2.97 -1.93
CA LYS A 36 -5.40 -4.03 -2.61
C LYS A 36 -6.42 -4.73 -1.70
N ASP A 37 -5.98 -5.20 -0.55
CA ASP A 37 -6.77 -6.11 0.28
C ASP A 37 -7.55 -5.39 1.38
N ASP A 38 -7.04 -4.27 1.91
CA ASP A 38 -7.65 -3.59 3.05
C ASP A 38 -8.56 -2.42 2.66
N PHE A 39 -8.39 -1.85 1.45
CA PHE A 39 -9.20 -0.71 1.00
C PHE A 39 -10.37 -1.18 0.14
N ARG A 40 -11.59 -0.84 0.59
CA ARG A 40 -12.81 -1.05 -0.20
C ARG A 40 -12.86 -0.16 -1.44
N ASP A 41 -12.57 1.13 -1.26
CA ASP A 41 -12.62 2.16 -2.29
C ASP A 41 -11.33 2.99 -2.24
N ILE A 42 -10.65 3.20 -3.38
CA ILE A 42 -9.41 4.01 -3.44
C ILE A 42 -9.73 5.49 -3.66
N PHE A 43 -10.70 5.78 -4.53
CA PHE A 43 -11.15 7.14 -4.81
C PHE A 43 -12.58 7.34 -4.31
N VAL A 44 -12.88 8.56 -3.89
CA VAL A 44 -14.26 8.96 -3.61
C VAL A 44 -15.04 9.07 -4.92
N PHE A 45 -16.30 8.63 -4.92
CA PHE A 45 -17.19 8.87 -6.06
C PHE A 45 -17.55 10.37 -6.10
N ASP A 46 -17.27 11.02 -7.23
CA ASP A 46 -17.74 12.39 -7.47
C ASP A 46 -19.26 12.35 -7.69
N ARG A 47 -19.99 13.31 -7.11
CA ARG A 47 -21.46 13.39 -7.19
C ARG A 47 -21.93 14.36 -8.26
#